data_AF-S4WWS7-F1
#
_entry.id   AF-S4WWS7-F1
#
_cell.length_a   1.000
_cell.length_b   1.000
_cell.length_c   1.000
_cell.angle_alpha   90.00
_cell.angle_beta   90.00
_cell.angle_gamma   90.00
#
_symmetry.space_group_name_H-M   'P 1'
#
loop_
_entity.id
_entity.type
_entity.pdbx_description
1 polymer ?
#
loop_
_entity_poly.entity_id
_entity_poly.type
_entity_poly.pdbx_seq_one_letter_code
_entity_poly.pdbx_strand_id
1 'polypeptide(L)'
;MARVTCIVLFIVAISLRSIQADDSNDSEPDIDLDQIVMECSEKFDIPFPQIPAALRAANAHALKPCFWSCCFMKVGVINSKGQYDVDFTLDLAKKMLGRQDEKKVEATVKDCESVNDAPVSDGNAGCERSLLLATCLLDNCKKNFPEIFGH
;
A
#
# COMPACT_ATOMS: atom_id res chain seq x y z
N MET A 1 -15.68 -26.10 25.27
CA MET A 1 -14.55 -26.92 25.76
C MET A 1 -14.38 -28.13 24.87
N ALA A 2 -13.49 -28.05 23.88
CA ALA A 2 -12.80 -29.19 23.29
C ALA A 2 -11.71 -28.64 22.36
N ARG A 3 -10.46 -28.81 22.84
CA ARG A 3 -9.32 -29.23 22.01
C ARG A 3 -8.46 -28.13 21.37
N VAL A 4 -7.76 -27.46 22.29
CA VAL A 4 -6.35 -27.03 22.17
C VAL A 4 -5.47 -28.23 21.79
N THR A 5 -5.60 -28.74 20.56
CA THR A 5 -4.92 -29.98 20.14
C THR A 5 -4.35 -29.90 18.71
N CYS A 6 -3.90 -28.72 18.29
CA CYS A 6 -3.08 -28.57 17.08
C CYS A 6 -1.81 -27.71 17.32
N ILE A 7 -1.37 -27.53 18.57
CA ILE A 7 -0.19 -26.70 18.91
C ILE A 7 1.11 -27.55 19.06
N VAL A 8 1.08 -28.87 18.83
CA VAL A 8 2.26 -29.73 19.12
C VAL A 8 2.59 -30.76 18.01
N LEU A 9 2.18 -30.55 16.75
CA LEU A 9 2.44 -31.55 15.69
C LEU A 9 3.01 -31.01 14.37
N PHE A 10 3.76 -29.91 14.40
CA PHE A 10 4.69 -29.57 13.30
C PHE A 10 6.03 -28.97 13.78
N ILE A 11 6.47 -29.35 14.98
CA ILE A 11 7.87 -29.24 15.37
C ILE A 11 8.45 -30.65 15.15
N VAL A 12 9.58 -30.76 14.45
CA VAL A 12 10.27 -32.01 14.03
C VAL A 12 9.81 -32.61 12.68
N ALA A 13 9.90 -31.85 11.58
CA ALA A 13 10.04 -32.44 10.24
C ALA A 13 10.83 -31.58 9.21
N ILE A 14 11.33 -30.39 9.59
CA ILE A 14 12.04 -29.50 8.66
C ILE A 14 13.56 -29.49 8.89
N SER A 15 14.06 -30.13 9.95
CA SER A 15 15.50 -30.15 10.28
C SER A 15 16.38 -31.03 9.37
N LEU A 16 15.87 -31.63 8.28
CA LEU A 16 16.66 -32.48 7.38
C LEU A 16 16.28 -32.35 5.89
N ARG A 17 16.13 -31.13 5.38
CA ARG A 17 16.33 -30.85 3.95
C ARG A 17 17.45 -29.82 3.79
N SER A 18 18.69 -30.29 3.89
CA SER A 18 19.83 -29.52 3.43
C SER A 18 19.80 -29.40 1.90
N ILE A 19 20.13 -28.21 1.38
CA ILE A 19 20.48 -27.90 -0.03
C ILE A 19 19.28 -27.62 -0.96
N GLN A 20 18.70 -26.44 -0.83
CA GLN A 20 19.11 -25.27 -1.61
C GLN A 20 19.11 -24.09 -0.65
N ALA A 21 20.22 -23.34 -0.62
CA ALA A 21 20.17 -21.96 -0.13
C ALA A 21 19.36 -21.18 -1.18
N ASP A 22 18.04 -21.20 -1.04
CA ASP A 22 17.25 -20.09 -1.54
C ASP A 22 17.33 -19.06 -0.41
N ASP A 23 18.40 -18.25 -0.46
CA ASP A 23 18.40 -16.92 0.13
C ASP A 23 17.33 -16.12 -0.64
N SER A 24 16.06 -16.45 -0.43
CA SER A 24 15.05 -15.40 -0.50
C SER A 24 15.39 -14.51 0.70
N ASN A 25 16.26 -13.53 0.45
CA ASN A 25 16.10 -12.21 1.05
C ASN A 25 14.67 -11.73 0.68
N ASP A 26 13.65 -12.34 1.27
CA ASP A 26 12.37 -11.69 1.53
C ASP A 26 12.66 -10.71 2.65
N SER A 27 13.46 -9.68 2.33
CA SER A 27 13.43 -8.46 3.09
C SER A 27 12.06 -7.88 2.84
N GLU A 28 11.16 -8.11 3.79
CA GLU A 28 10.06 -7.19 4.05
C GLU A 28 10.62 -5.77 3.82
N PRO A 29 10.00 -4.95 2.95
CA PRO A 29 10.50 -3.60 2.80
C PRO A 29 10.54 -2.95 4.19
N ASP A 30 11.69 -2.40 4.56
CA ASP A 30 11.98 -1.72 5.83
C ASP A 30 11.20 -0.39 5.95
N ILE A 31 9.91 -0.45 5.62
CA ILE A 31 8.99 0.66 5.56
C ILE A 31 7.94 0.38 6.63
N ASP A 32 8.09 1.07 7.76
CA ASP A 32 7.09 1.07 8.81
C ASP A 32 5.89 1.92 8.39
N LEU A 33 4.95 1.29 7.67
CA LEU A 33 3.73 1.93 7.18
C LEU A 33 2.86 2.44 8.33
N ASP A 34 2.84 1.75 9.47
CA ASP A 34 2.06 2.16 10.63
C ASP A 34 2.62 3.45 11.23
N GLN A 35 3.94 3.54 11.39
CA GLN A 35 4.61 4.77 11.84
C GLN A 35 4.35 5.93 10.86
N ILE A 36 4.49 5.69 9.55
CA ILE A 36 4.24 6.72 8.52
C ILE A 36 2.81 7.24 8.61
N VAL A 37 1.82 6.34 8.70
CA VAL A 37 0.40 6.69 8.80
C VAL A 37 0.13 7.46 10.09
N MET A 38 0.70 7.05 11.23
CA MET A 38 0.56 7.76 12.49
C MET A 38 1.11 9.19 12.39
N GLU A 39 2.36 9.36 11.97
CA GLU A 39 3.00 10.68 11.81
C GLU A 39 2.20 11.60 10.88
N CYS A 40 1.72 11.08 9.75
CA CYS A 40 0.92 11.86 8.81
C CYS A 40 -0.48 12.16 9.35
N SER A 41 -1.10 11.24 10.10
CA SER A 41 -2.40 11.47 10.73
C SER A 41 -2.34 12.57 11.77
N GLU A 42 -1.30 12.59 12.60
CA GLU A 42 -1.05 13.63 13.61
C GLU A 42 -0.80 14.98 12.95
N LYS A 43 0.06 15.03 11.94
CA LYS A 43 0.39 16.26 11.20
C LYS A 43 -0.84 16.97 10.61
N PHE A 44 -1.88 16.21 10.28
CA PHE A 44 -3.08 16.73 9.63
C PHE A 44 -4.34 16.61 10.49
N ASP A 45 -4.20 16.35 11.80
CA ASP A 45 -5.32 16.24 12.74
C ASP A 45 -6.42 15.26 12.27
N ILE A 46 -6.01 14.12 11.72
CA ILE A 46 -6.92 13.06 11.26
C ILE A 46 -7.09 12.05 12.40
N PRO A 47 -8.31 11.86 12.93
CA PRO A 47 -8.57 10.81 13.90
C PRO A 47 -8.23 9.43 13.30
N PHE A 48 -7.41 8.65 14.00
CA PHE A 48 -6.98 7.33 13.52
C PHE A 48 -8.13 6.42 13.03
N PRO A 49 -9.32 6.36 13.68
CA PRO A 49 -10.44 5.55 13.18
C PRO A 49 -11.01 5.99 11.83
N GLN A 50 -10.80 7.24 11.42
CA GLN A 50 -11.26 7.77 10.12
C GLN A 50 -10.53 7.13 8.95
N ILE A 51 -9.24 6.80 9.12
CA ILE A 51 -8.38 6.25 8.07
C ILE A 51 -8.88 4.87 7.61
N PRO A 52 -9.03 3.85 8.48
CA PRO A 52 -9.52 2.55 8.04
C PRO A 52 -10.99 2.60 7.62
N ALA A 53 -11.79 3.58 8.08
CA ALA A 53 -13.15 3.79 7.57
C ALA A 53 -13.13 4.30 6.11
N ALA A 54 -12.27 5.26 5.80
CA ALA A 54 -12.07 5.77 4.45
C ALA A 54 -11.57 4.69 3.48
N LEU A 55 -10.60 3.87 3.91
CA LEU A 55 -10.06 2.76 3.12
C LEU A 55 -11.12 1.70 2.82
N ARG A 56 -11.89 1.24 3.83
CA ARG A 56 -12.98 0.27 3.62
C ARG A 56 -14.07 0.79 2.69
N ALA A 57 -14.38 2.07 2.78
CA ALA A 57 -15.34 2.72 1.90
C ALA A 57 -14.80 2.98 0.47
N ALA A 58 -13.51 2.72 0.22
CA ALA A 58 -12.79 3.13 -0.99
C ALA A 58 -12.99 4.64 -1.29
N ASN A 59 -13.01 5.47 -0.23
CA ASN A 59 -13.32 6.89 -0.34
C ASN A 59 -12.10 7.74 0.07
N ALA A 60 -11.23 8.04 -0.89
CA ALA A 60 -10.04 8.88 -0.66
C ALA A 60 -10.38 10.30 -0.17
N HIS A 61 -11.55 10.83 -0.57
CA HIS A 61 -12.01 12.18 -0.23
C HIS A 61 -12.46 12.31 1.23
N ALA A 62 -12.62 11.19 1.95
CA ALA A 62 -12.87 11.21 3.38
C ALA A 62 -11.63 11.65 4.20
N LEU A 63 -10.45 11.71 3.58
CA LEU A 63 -9.20 12.17 4.20
C LEU A 63 -8.67 13.43 3.49
N LYS A 64 -7.88 14.23 4.22
CA LYS A 64 -7.29 15.47 3.66
C LYS A 64 -6.32 15.13 2.51
N PRO A 65 -6.29 15.88 1.40
CA PRO A 65 -5.39 15.60 0.27
C PRO A 65 -3.90 15.50 0.67
N CYS A 66 -3.45 16.38 1.57
CA CYS A 66 -2.06 16.38 2.02
C CYS A 66 -1.70 15.21 2.94
N PHE A 67 -2.68 14.50 3.53
CA PHE A 67 -2.41 13.25 4.23
C PHE A 67 -1.90 12.19 3.25
N TRP A 68 -2.56 12.04 2.10
CA TRP A 68 -2.12 11.14 1.03
C TRP A 68 -0.71 11.48 0.56
N SER A 69 -0.44 12.77 0.32
CA SER A 69 0.90 13.22 -0.09
C SER A 69 1.97 12.91 0.94
N CYS A 70 1.70 13.16 2.23
CA CYS A 70 2.64 12.83 3.30
C CYS A 70 2.99 11.33 3.33
N CYS A 71 1.97 10.46 3.24
CA CYS A 71 2.19 9.01 3.21
C CYS A 71 2.96 8.60 1.95
N PHE A 72 2.50 9.01 0.76
CA PHE A 72 3.09 8.61 -0.52
C PHE A 72 4.51 9.15 -0.72
N MET A 73 4.82 10.35 -0.24
CA MET A 73 6.19 10.88 -0.31
C MET A 73 7.15 10.17 0.63
N LYS A 74 6.71 9.79 1.84
CA LYS A 74 7.55 9.05 2.79
C LYS A 74 7.94 7.67 2.28
N VAL A 75 7.07 7.04 1.49
CA VAL A 75 7.36 5.74 0.88
C VAL A 75 7.99 5.85 -0.51
N GLY A 76 7.94 7.01 -1.17
CA GLY A 76 8.52 7.23 -2.51
C GLY A 76 7.56 7.10 -3.69
N VAL A 77 6.28 6.77 -3.44
CA VAL A 77 5.21 6.69 -4.47
C VAL A 77 4.99 8.04 -5.16
N ILE A 78 5.10 9.13 -4.40
CA ILE A 78 5.12 10.50 -4.94
C ILE A 78 6.52 11.05 -4.70
N ASN A 79 7.19 11.48 -5.78
CA ASN A 79 8.55 12.01 -5.69
C ASN A 79 8.58 13.47 -5.21
N SER A 80 9.79 14.02 -5.03
CA SER A 80 10.00 15.39 -4.53
C SER A 80 9.48 16.52 -5.44
N LYS A 81 9.08 16.20 -6.68
CA LYS A 81 8.41 17.12 -7.61
C LYS A 81 6.89 17.05 -7.49
N GLY A 82 6.36 16.29 -6.53
CA GLY A 82 4.93 16.05 -6.36
C GLY A 82 4.34 15.19 -7.49
N GLN A 83 5.15 14.39 -8.18
CA GLN A 83 4.72 13.52 -9.30
C GLN A 83 4.67 12.06 -8.86
N TYR A 84 3.72 11.31 -9.43
CA TYR A 84 3.58 9.88 -9.23
C TYR A 84 4.72 9.14 -9.92
N ASP A 85 5.45 8.33 -9.15
CA ASP A 85 6.54 7.47 -9.62
C ASP A 85 6.00 6.06 -9.85
N VAL A 86 5.57 5.79 -11.08
CA VAL A 86 4.91 4.55 -11.48
C VAL A 86 5.84 3.35 -11.33
N ASP A 87 7.09 3.49 -11.79
CA ASP A 87 8.08 2.41 -11.76
C ASP A 87 8.45 2.05 -10.32
N PHE A 88 8.72 3.05 -9.49
CA PHE A 88 8.97 2.82 -8.07
C PHE A 88 7.77 2.17 -7.38
N THR A 89 6.56 2.63 -7.69
CA THR A 89 5.33 2.09 -7.08
C THR A 89 5.09 0.65 -7.50
N LEU A 90 5.39 0.30 -8.74
CA LEU A 90 5.29 -1.08 -9.23
C LEU A 90 6.26 -1.99 -8.48
N ASP A 91 7.52 -1.56 -8.33
CA ASP A 91 8.54 -2.31 -7.60
C ASP A 91 8.18 -2.48 -6.12
N LEU A 92 7.67 -1.41 -5.48
CA LEU A 92 7.19 -1.45 -4.11
C LEU A 92 5.99 -2.41 -3.97
N ALA A 93 5.00 -2.32 -4.84
CA ALA A 93 3.81 -3.16 -4.79
C ALA A 93 4.14 -4.64 -4.98
N LYS A 94 5.07 -4.97 -5.89
CA LYS A 94 5.57 -6.35 -6.08
C LYS A 94 6.27 -6.91 -4.85
N LYS A 95 7.03 -6.07 -4.13
CA LYS A 95 7.67 -6.46 -2.86
C LYS A 95 6.64 -6.70 -1.76
N MET A 96 5.60 -5.87 -1.67
CA MET A 96 4.57 -5.95 -0.63
C MET A 96 3.57 -7.09 -0.83
N LEU A 97 3.14 -7.34 -2.07
CA LEU A 97 2.07 -8.29 -2.39
C LEU A 97 2.59 -9.65 -2.89
N GLY A 98 3.92 -9.77 -3.10
CA GLY A 98 4.54 -10.94 -3.68
C GLY A 98 4.15 -11.13 -5.16
N ARG A 99 4.38 -12.35 -5.68
CA ARG A 99 4.18 -12.67 -7.11
C ARG A 99 2.76 -13.11 -7.47
N GLN A 100 1.90 -13.36 -6.49
CA GLN A 100 0.50 -13.67 -6.77
C GLN A 100 -0.18 -12.40 -7.27
N ASP A 101 -1.01 -12.52 -8.30
CA ASP A 101 -1.73 -11.39 -8.91
C ASP A 101 -0.86 -10.27 -9.54
N GLU A 102 0.40 -10.54 -9.91
CA GLU A 102 1.33 -9.54 -10.49
C GLU A 102 0.71 -8.72 -11.62
N LYS A 103 -0.05 -9.35 -12.53
CA LYS A 103 -0.74 -8.64 -13.62
C LYS A 103 -1.81 -7.66 -13.13
N LYS A 104 -2.53 -8.00 -12.06
CA LYS A 104 -3.54 -7.13 -11.47
C LYS A 104 -2.89 -5.97 -10.72
N VAL A 105 -1.77 -6.24 -10.04
CA VAL A 105 -0.94 -5.20 -9.41
C VAL A 105 -0.42 -4.24 -10.46
N GLU A 106 0.17 -4.75 -11.54
CA GLU A 106 0.70 -3.95 -12.64
C GLU A 106 -0.40 -3.09 -13.29
N ALA A 107 -1.56 -3.68 -13.57
CA ALA A 107 -2.71 -2.92 -14.09
C ALA A 107 -3.15 -1.82 -13.12
N THR A 108 -3.28 -2.13 -11.82
CA THR A 108 -3.71 -1.17 -10.79
C THR A 108 -2.77 0.02 -10.69
N VAL A 109 -1.46 -0.20 -10.77
CA VAL A 109 -0.43 0.84 -10.70
C VAL A 109 -0.41 1.67 -12.00
N LYS A 110 -0.34 1.01 -13.16
CA LYS A 110 -0.19 1.71 -14.46
C LYS A 110 -1.44 2.44 -14.90
N ASP A 111 -2.63 1.93 -14.60
CA ASP A 111 -3.90 2.60 -14.95
C ASP A 111 -4.04 3.98 -14.28
N CYS A 112 -3.25 4.25 -13.24
CA CYS A 112 -3.22 5.53 -12.53
C CYS A 112 -2.11 6.48 -12.97
N GLU A 113 -1.29 6.15 -13.98
CA GLU A 113 -0.19 7.02 -14.45
C GLU A 113 -0.68 8.41 -14.90
N SER A 114 -1.87 8.48 -15.50
CA SER A 114 -2.47 9.71 -16.04
C SER A 114 -2.74 10.81 -15.00
N VAL A 115 -2.66 10.52 -13.69
CA VAL A 115 -2.77 11.55 -12.64
C VAL A 115 -1.64 12.59 -12.71
N ASN A 116 -0.51 12.26 -13.36
CA ASN A 116 0.56 13.21 -13.61
C ASN A 116 0.17 14.30 -14.61
N ASP A 117 -0.75 14.02 -15.53
CA ASP A 117 -1.23 14.97 -16.55
C ASP A 117 -2.31 15.90 -16.01
N ALA A 118 -2.88 15.61 -14.84
CA ALA A 118 -3.89 16.43 -14.22
C ALA A 118 -3.32 17.79 -13.78
N PRO A 119 -4.01 18.91 -14.07
CA PRO A 119 -3.63 20.21 -13.54
C PRO A 119 -3.83 20.22 -12.03
N VAL A 120 -2.81 20.68 -11.30
CA VAL A 120 -2.86 20.86 -9.84
C VAL A 120 -2.34 22.23 -9.47
N SER A 121 -2.81 22.76 -8.34
CA SER A 121 -2.50 24.12 -7.87
C SER A 121 -1.39 24.18 -6.81
N ASP A 122 -1.05 23.05 -6.20
CA ASP A 122 -0.16 22.95 -5.04
C ASP A 122 1.29 22.54 -5.38
N GLY A 123 1.58 22.38 -6.67
CA GLY A 123 2.93 22.13 -7.20
C GLY A 123 3.61 20.93 -6.53
N ASN A 124 4.81 21.16 -6.00
CA ASN A 124 5.62 20.10 -5.39
C ASN A 124 5.04 19.58 -4.07
N ALA A 125 4.04 20.24 -3.47
CA ALA A 125 3.37 19.69 -2.28
C ALA A 125 2.58 18.41 -2.62
N GLY A 126 2.13 18.27 -3.87
CA GLY A 126 1.56 17.04 -4.41
C GLY A 126 0.33 16.52 -3.67
N CYS A 127 -0.37 17.33 -2.87
CA CYS A 127 -1.57 16.97 -2.13
C CYS A 127 -2.74 16.66 -3.07
N GLU A 128 -3.01 17.54 -4.04
CA GLU A 128 -4.08 17.34 -5.02
C GLU A 128 -3.81 16.09 -5.88
N ARG A 129 -2.58 15.94 -6.38
CA ARG A 129 -2.19 14.76 -7.17
C ARG A 129 -2.25 13.47 -6.36
N SER A 130 -1.83 13.51 -5.10
CA SER A 130 -1.93 12.36 -4.20
C SER A 130 -3.37 11.96 -3.92
N LEU A 131 -4.31 12.90 -3.84
CA LEU A 131 -5.73 12.57 -3.73
C LEU A 131 -6.24 11.87 -5.01
N LEU A 132 -5.88 12.39 -6.19
CA LEU A 132 -6.24 11.78 -7.47
C LEU A 132 -5.69 10.36 -7.57
N LEU A 133 -4.42 10.18 -7.19
CA LEU A 133 -3.76 8.88 -7.16
C LEU A 133 -4.44 7.93 -6.17
N ALA A 134 -4.68 8.35 -4.94
CA ALA A 134 -5.35 7.53 -3.94
C ALA A 134 -6.75 7.09 -4.39
N THR A 135 -7.51 8.00 -5.02
CA THR A 135 -8.82 7.69 -5.60
C THR A 135 -8.69 6.61 -6.68
N CYS A 136 -7.79 6.82 -7.64
CA CYS A 136 -7.57 5.87 -8.74
C CYS A 136 -7.10 4.48 -8.24
N LEU A 137 -6.17 4.44 -7.28
CA LEU A 137 -5.68 3.20 -6.70
C LEU A 137 -6.78 2.48 -5.93
N LEU A 138 -7.58 3.17 -5.11
CA LEU A 138 -8.68 2.54 -4.37
C LEU A 138 -9.75 1.97 -5.32
N ASP A 139 -10.10 2.70 -6.38
CA ASP A 139 -11.07 2.23 -7.38
C ASP A 139 -10.56 0.98 -8.12
N ASN A 140 -9.30 0.98 -8.56
CA ASN A 140 -8.68 -0.17 -9.21
C ASN A 140 -8.46 -1.34 -8.25
N CYS A 141 -8.07 -1.08 -7.00
CA CYS A 141 -7.95 -2.11 -5.97
C CYS A 141 -9.31 -2.77 -5.70
N LYS A 142 -10.39 -2.00 -5.57
CA LYS A 142 -11.75 -2.54 -5.40
C LYS A 142 -12.19 -3.40 -6.58
N LYS A 143 -11.82 -3.00 -7.80
CA LYS A 143 -12.13 -3.74 -9.04
C LYS A 143 -11.33 -5.03 -9.18
N ASN A 144 -10.03 -4.98 -8.90
CA ASN A 144 -9.10 -6.08 -9.15
C ASN A 144 -8.96 -7.04 -7.95
N PHE A 145 -9.24 -6.56 -6.75
CA PHE A 145 -9.12 -7.28 -5.48
C PHE A 145 -10.37 -7.10 -4.60
N PRO A 146 -11.56 -7.51 -5.06
CA PRO A 146 -12.82 -7.28 -4.35
C PRO A 146 -12.86 -7.95 -2.97
N GLU A 147 -12.13 -9.05 -2.77
CA GLU A 147 -12.01 -9.77 -1.50
C GLU A 147 -11.42 -8.91 -0.36
N ILE A 148 -10.63 -7.87 -0.69
CA ILE A 148 -10.02 -6.96 0.30
C ILE A 148 -11.05 -5.95 0.85
N PHE A 149 -12.07 -5.62 0.05
CA PHE A 149 -13.08 -4.60 0.38
C PHE A 149 -14.45 -5.20 0.73
N GLY A 150 -14.55 -6.54 0.78
CA GLY A 150 -15.75 -7.28 1.14
C GLY A 150 -15.86 -7.54 2.66
N HIS A 151 -17.08 -7.42 3.17
CA HIS A 151 -17.49 -7.85 4.52
C HIS A 151 -17.79 -9.35 4.56
#